data_AF-A0A177EH10-F1
#
_entry.id   AF-A0A177EH10-F1
#
_cell.length_a   1.000
_cell.length_b   1.000
_cell.length_c   1.000
_cell.angle_alpha   90.00
_cell.angle_beta   90.00
_cell.angle_gamma   90.00
#
_symmetry.space_group_name_H-M   'P 1'
#
loop_
_entity.id
_entity.type
_entity.pdbx_description
1 polymer ?
#
loop_
_entity_poly.entity_id
_entity_poly.type
_entity_poly.pdbx_seq_one_letter_code
_entity_poly.pdbx_strand_id
1 'polypeptide(L)'
;MKPSKHPKCINVVLLRVYLPQHKSLWRNRAIKLPPMGSNLATVKHLAIDCSNDGKVLENFDLLPALEYIGMHFRGVIDIVIGNLCDMQGKTIKLVRRNQFEINSNPSLRSIRIGGIECMYIPNTSPNKLKLLCLSLEAWDLCTQGKLGGELSLADLTPVSTEQFAAIISREAIEDARARSCVVCMCSLEDLKNTSPAPEICMLDHPEHRVCSSCLDRLFSTIDTTSGRVRCPVCRNELNHTFIKHKIQRNAQGAFELSLDTSSGSLPILSFPKKSLNKTPTQPEE
;
A
#
# COMPACT_ATOMS: atom_id res chain seq x y z
N MET A 1 -24.73 -9.93 -27.41
CA MET A 1 -24.69 -9.12 -28.65
C MET A 1 -23.61 -9.69 -29.58
N LYS A 2 -23.77 -9.61 -30.90
CA LYS A 2 -22.70 -10.00 -31.84
C LYS A 2 -21.56 -8.96 -31.79
N PRO A 3 -20.27 -9.36 -31.86
CA PRO A 3 -19.13 -8.45 -31.77
C PRO A 3 -19.17 -7.23 -32.70
N SER A 4 -19.73 -7.40 -33.89
CA SER A 4 -19.88 -6.36 -34.92
C SER A 4 -20.98 -5.32 -34.66
N LYS A 5 -21.80 -5.50 -33.61
CA LYS A 5 -22.85 -4.55 -33.18
C LYS A 5 -22.52 -3.84 -31.88
N HIS A 6 -21.30 -3.97 -31.36
CA HIS A 6 -20.91 -3.23 -30.17
C HIS A 6 -20.74 -1.75 -30.49
N PRO A 7 -21.18 -0.84 -29.60
CA PRO A 7 -20.86 0.57 -29.73
C PRO A 7 -19.34 0.72 -29.76
N LYS A 8 -18.82 1.38 -30.81
CA LYS A 8 -17.38 1.61 -31.00
C LYS A 8 -16.75 2.41 -29.86
N CYS A 9 -17.56 3.21 -29.17
CA CYS A 9 -17.15 3.98 -28.00
C CYS A 9 -18.25 3.91 -26.93
N ILE A 10 -17.86 3.55 -25.71
CA ILE A 10 -18.70 3.64 -24.52
C ILE A 10 -18.07 4.72 -23.63
N ASN A 11 -18.85 5.71 -23.22
CA ASN A 11 -18.44 6.69 -22.22
C ASN A 11 -19.48 6.70 -21.09
N VAL A 12 -19.07 6.25 -19.90
CA VAL A 12 -19.96 6.16 -18.75
C VAL A 12 -19.22 6.58 -17.48
N VAL A 13 -19.97 7.14 -16.53
CA VAL A 13 -19.39 7.48 -15.22
C VAL A 13 -19.10 6.23 -14.41
N LEU A 14 -20.06 5.30 -14.36
CA LEU A 14 -19.96 4.05 -13.63
C LEU A 14 -20.24 2.90 -14.59
N LEU A 15 -19.32 1.93 -14.63
CA LEU A 15 -19.53 0.65 -15.29
C LEU A 15 -19.42 -0.47 -14.26
N ARG A 16 -20.43 -1.33 -14.21
CA ARG A 16 -20.40 -2.59 -13.46
C ARG A 16 -20.32 -3.76 -14.42
N VAL A 17 -19.28 -4.56 -14.31
CA VAL A 17 -19.10 -5.79 -15.07
C VAL A 17 -19.43 -6.95 -14.15
N TYR A 18 -20.55 -7.61 -14.42
CA TYR A 18 -20.95 -8.80 -13.69
C TYR A 18 -20.28 -10.03 -14.29
N LEU A 19 -19.57 -10.81 -13.47
CA LEU A 19 -18.91 -12.03 -13.89
C LEU A 19 -19.65 -13.25 -13.32
N PRO A 20 -20.62 -13.83 -14.06
CA PRO A 20 -21.36 -14.98 -13.58
C PRO A 20 -20.42 -16.19 -13.44
N GLN A 21 -20.16 -16.61 -12.20
CA GLN A 21 -19.45 -17.86 -11.96
C GLN A 21 -20.46 -19.02 -11.96
N HIS A 22 -20.60 -19.74 -13.06
CA HIS A 22 -21.50 -20.90 -13.08
C HIS A 22 -21.11 -21.91 -11.99
N LYS A 23 -22.11 -22.48 -11.27
CA LYS A 23 -21.96 -23.48 -10.17
C LYS A 23 -21.32 -24.81 -10.61
N SER A 24 -20.74 -24.88 -11.81
CA SER A 24 -20.24 -26.13 -12.37
C SER A 24 -19.05 -26.66 -11.58
N LEU A 25 -19.02 -27.98 -11.39
CA LEU A 25 -18.05 -28.84 -10.70
C LEU A 25 -16.56 -28.69 -11.14
N TRP A 26 -16.24 -27.71 -11.97
CA TRP A 26 -14.92 -27.49 -12.56
C TRP A 26 -14.20 -26.34 -11.84
N ARG A 27 -13.44 -26.67 -10.77
CA ARG A 27 -12.75 -25.69 -9.91
C ARG A 27 -11.65 -24.84 -10.57
N ASN A 28 -11.29 -25.05 -11.84
CA ASN A 28 -10.02 -24.52 -12.39
C ASN A 28 -10.15 -23.73 -13.71
N ARG A 29 -11.31 -23.13 -14.04
CA ARG A 29 -11.40 -22.29 -15.24
C ARG A 29 -11.32 -20.82 -14.86
N ALA A 30 -10.27 -20.16 -15.34
CA ALA A 30 -10.10 -18.71 -15.24
C ALA A 30 -11.36 -17.99 -15.76
N ILE A 31 -11.71 -16.86 -15.13
CA ILE A 31 -12.83 -16.02 -15.58
C ILE A 31 -12.65 -15.66 -17.05
N LYS A 32 -13.68 -15.98 -17.85
CA LYS A 32 -13.81 -15.50 -19.23
C LYS A 32 -14.38 -14.09 -19.23
N LEU A 33 -13.51 -13.11 -19.39
CA LEU A 33 -13.89 -11.71 -19.61
C LEU A 33 -14.47 -11.56 -21.04
N PRO A 34 -15.47 -10.68 -21.23
CA PRO A 34 -16.10 -10.53 -22.54
C PRO A 34 -15.09 -9.96 -23.56
N PRO A 35 -15.00 -10.52 -24.77
CA PRO A 35 -14.06 -10.04 -25.77
C PRO A 35 -14.45 -8.62 -26.21
N MET A 36 -13.52 -7.66 -26.07
CA MET A 36 -13.72 -6.28 -26.55
C MET A 36 -13.07 -6.01 -27.90
N GLY A 37 -12.24 -6.92 -28.41
CA GLY A 37 -11.50 -6.69 -29.66
C GLY A 37 -10.61 -5.45 -29.55
N SER A 38 -10.69 -4.56 -30.53
CA SER A 38 -9.98 -3.27 -30.54
C SER A 38 -10.79 -2.12 -29.90
N ASN A 39 -11.95 -2.40 -29.30
CA ASN A 39 -12.77 -1.35 -28.71
C ASN A 39 -12.17 -0.85 -27.39
N LEU A 40 -12.36 0.44 -27.12
CA LEU A 40 -11.99 1.11 -25.87
C LEU A 40 -13.25 1.70 -25.21
N ALA A 41 -13.29 1.64 -23.89
CA ALA A 41 -14.31 2.29 -23.09
C ALA A 41 -13.68 3.38 -22.21
N THR A 42 -14.31 4.56 -22.17
CA THR A 42 -13.98 5.60 -21.20
C THR A 42 -14.90 5.45 -20.00
N VAL A 43 -14.33 5.19 -18.82
CA VAL A 43 -15.08 4.90 -17.60
C VAL A 43 -14.41 5.60 -16.44
N LYS A 44 -15.15 6.34 -15.60
CA LYS A 44 -14.56 6.95 -14.38
C LYS A 44 -14.44 5.95 -13.24
N HIS A 45 -15.49 5.19 -12.98
CA HIS A 45 -15.55 4.19 -11.91
C HIS A 45 -15.88 2.82 -12.49
N LEU A 46 -14.97 1.87 -12.33
CA LEU A 46 -15.13 0.51 -12.82
C LEU A 46 -15.28 -0.46 -11.64
N ALA A 47 -16.37 -1.20 -11.60
CA ALA A 47 -16.59 -2.26 -10.64
C ALA A 47 -16.75 -3.60 -11.36
N ILE A 48 -15.98 -4.59 -10.92
CA ILE A 48 -16.08 -5.97 -11.38
C ILE A 48 -16.66 -6.78 -10.23
N ASP A 49 -17.93 -7.15 -10.36
CA ASP A 49 -18.67 -7.87 -9.34
C ASP A 49 -18.53 -9.38 -9.58
N CYS A 50 -17.80 -10.03 -8.67
CA CYS A 50 -17.63 -11.48 -8.63
C CYS A 50 -18.65 -12.10 -7.66
N SER A 51 -19.90 -11.63 -7.62
CA SER A 51 -20.87 -12.10 -6.62
C SER A 51 -21.42 -13.47 -7.02
N ASN A 52 -21.09 -14.48 -6.23
CA ASN A 52 -21.74 -15.76 -6.25
C ASN A 52 -21.81 -16.26 -4.81
N ASP A 53 -22.95 -16.82 -4.40
CA ASP A 53 -23.23 -17.34 -3.06
C ASP A 53 -22.12 -18.32 -2.62
N GLY A 54 -21.09 -17.83 -1.92
CA GLY A 54 -20.02 -18.62 -1.33
C GLY A 54 -18.82 -18.99 -2.22
N LYS A 55 -18.57 -18.33 -3.36
CA LYS A 55 -17.34 -18.56 -4.15
C LYS A 55 -16.23 -17.54 -3.87
N VAL A 56 -15.01 -18.06 -3.88
CA VAL A 56 -13.77 -17.35 -3.53
C VAL A 56 -13.10 -16.78 -4.77
N LEU A 57 -12.63 -15.53 -4.71
CA LEU A 57 -11.79 -14.94 -5.75
C LEU A 57 -10.39 -15.57 -5.72
N GLU A 58 -9.94 -16.18 -6.81
CA GLU A 58 -8.60 -16.80 -6.94
C GLU A 58 -7.59 -15.91 -7.69
N ASN A 59 -6.29 -16.17 -7.48
CA ASN A 59 -5.19 -15.45 -8.17
C ASN A 59 -5.33 -15.44 -9.70
N PHE A 60 -5.76 -16.58 -10.27
CA PHE A 60 -5.89 -16.77 -11.72
C PHE A 60 -7.02 -15.93 -12.33
N ASP A 61 -7.92 -15.41 -11.53
CA ASP A 61 -9.01 -14.55 -11.97
C ASP A 61 -8.63 -13.07 -11.89
N LEU A 62 -7.86 -12.71 -10.85
CA LEU A 62 -7.49 -11.33 -10.59
C LEU A 62 -6.52 -10.76 -11.63
N LEU A 63 -5.42 -11.45 -11.92
CA LEU A 63 -4.39 -10.90 -12.81
C LEU A 63 -4.92 -10.70 -14.24
N PRO A 64 -5.68 -11.64 -14.84
CA PRO A 64 -6.30 -11.40 -16.13
C PRO A 64 -7.34 -10.28 -16.11
N ALA A 65 -8.08 -10.09 -15.01
CA ALA A 65 -9.00 -8.97 -14.86
C ALA A 65 -8.25 -7.62 -14.91
N LEU A 66 -7.15 -7.49 -14.18
CA LEU A 66 -6.32 -6.28 -14.21
C LEU A 66 -5.68 -6.04 -15.58
N GLU A 67 -5.21 -7.10 -16.25
CA GLU A 67 -4.71 -7.02 -17.63
C GLU A 67 -5.78 -6.50 -18.58
N TYR A 68 -6.97 -7.08 -18.52
CA TYR A 68 -8.13 -6.68 -19.31
C TYR A 68 -8.54 -5.22 -19.05
N ILE A 69 -8.53 -4.79 -17.78
CA ILE A 69 -8.79 -3.39 -17.42
C ILE A 69 -7.76 -2.49 -18.09
N GLY A 70 -6.47 -2.81 -17.92
CA GLY A 70 -5.37 -2.05 -18.49
C GLY A 70 -5.43 -1.96 -20.02
N MET A 71 -5.85 -3.03 -20.69
CA MET A 71 -5.96 -3.06 -22.16
C MET A 71 -7.12 -2.20 -22.67
N HIS A 72 -8.31 -2.30 -22.07
CA HIS A 72 -9.55 -1.84 -22.72
C HIS A 72 -10.20 -0.59 -22.12
N PHE A 73 -9.83 -0.18 -20.90
CA PHE A 73 -10.48 0.95 -20.22
C PHE A 73 -9.55 2.15 -20.08
N ARG A 74 -10.09 3.34 -20.29
CA ARG A 74 -9.40 4.63 -20.20
C ARG A 74 -10.16 5.61 -19.31
N GLY A 75 -9.44 6.59 -18.77
CA GLY A 75 -10.02 7.62 -17.91
C GLY A 75 -10.51 7.11 -16.55
N VAL A 76 -10.05 5.92 -16.14
CA VAL A 76 -10.44 5.28 -14.89
C VAL A 76 -9.82 6.03 -13.71
N ILE A 77 -10.65 6.35 -12.73
CA ILE A 77 -10.31 6.99 -11.46
C ILE A 77 -10.33 5.96 -10.34
N ASP A 78 -11.34 5.08 -10.30
CA ASP A 78 -11.47 4.05 -9.27
C ASP A 78 -11.77 2.68 -9.87
N ILE A 79 -11.12 1.65 -9.34
CA ILE A 79 -11.36 0.25 -9.66
C ILE A 79 -11.79 -0.49 -8.39
N VAL A 80 -12.85 -1.28 -8.48
CA VAL A 80 -13.30 -2.19 -7.43
C VAL A 80 -13.46 -3.59 -8.01
N ILE A 81 -12.80 -4.59 -7.44
CA ILE A 81 -12.91 -6.00 -7.86
C ILE A 81 -13.38 -6.83 -6.67
N GLY A 82 -14.49 -7.55 -6.84
CA GLY A 82 -15.00 -8.49 -5.83
C GLY A 82 -15.46 -7.81 -4.55
N ASN A 83 -16.22 -6.72 -4.67
CA ASN A 83 -16.82 -6.05 -3.51
C ASN A 83 -17.65 -7.08 -2.70
N LEU A 84 -17.31 -7.29 -1.42
CA LEU A 84 -17.94 -8.27 -0.51
C LEU A 84 -17.69 -9.75 -0.84
N CYS A 85 -16.73 -10.08 -1.71
CA CYS A 85 -16.37 -11.49 -1.94
C CYS A 85 -15.45 -11.99 -0.82
N ASP A 86 -15.70 -13.21 -0.33
CA ASP A 86 -14.75 -13.94 0.51
C ASP A 86 -13.48 -14.19 -0.31
N MET A 87 -12.44 -13.39 -0.08
CA MET A 87 -11.10 -13.75 -0.53
C MET A 87 -10.56 -14.82 0.43
N GLN A 88 -9.88 -15.86 -0.08
CA GLN A 88 -9.24 -16.85 0.79
C GLN A 88 -7.78 -17.06 0.40
N GLY A 89 -7.01 -17.53 1.40
CA GLY A 89 -5.71 -18.15 1.21
C GLY A 89 -4.73 -17.33 0.38
N LYS A 90 -4.50 -17.76 -0.86
CA LYS A 90 -3.46 -17.25 -1.75
C LYS A 90 -3.78 -15.87 -2.33
N THR A 91 -5.05 -15.52 -2.56
CA THR A 91 -5.45 -14.22 -3.14
C THR A 91 -5.27 -13.09 -2.16
N ILE A 92 -5.68 -13.28 -0.91
CA ILE A 92 -5.39 -12.32 0.17
C ILE A 92 -3.88 -12.11 0.27
N LYS A 93 -3.09 -13.19 0.26
CA LYS A 93 -1.62 -13.08 0.31
C LYS A 93 -1.06 -12.34 -0.90
N LEU A 94 -1.58 -12.57 -2.09
CA LEU A 94 -1.17 -11.86 -3.30
C LEU A 94 -1.46 -10.36 -3.17
N VAL A 95 -2.70 -9.99 -2.84
CA VAL A 95 -3.12 -8.58 -2.69
C VAL A 95 -2.34 -7.87 -1.59
N ARG A 96 -2.09 -8.53 -0.45
CA ARG A 96 -1.32 -7.94 0.66
C ARG A 96 0.17 -7.82 0.40
N ARG A 97 0.72 -8.60 -0.52
CA ARG A 97 2.17 -8.66 -0.80
C ARG A 97 2.57 -7.95 -2.09
N ASN A 98 1.64 -7.31 -2.79
CA ASN A 98 1.92 -6.64 -4.04
C ASN A 98 1.20 -5.30 -4.09
N GLN A 99 1.76 -4.38 -4.86
CA GLN A 99 1.09 -3.17 -5.31
C GLN A 99 0.70 -3.36 -6.77
N PHE A 100 -0.40 -2.73 -7.19
CA PHE A 100 -0.90 -2.86 -8.55
C PHE A 100 -0.86 -1.51 -9.25
N GLU A 101 -0.28 -1.48 -10.44
CA GLU A 101 -0.16 -0.28 -11.27
C GLU A 101 -0.91 -0.52 -12.59
N ILE A 102 -1.75 0.42 -13.02
CA ILE A 102 -2.38 0.37 -14.34
C ILE A 102 -1.89 1.57 -15.15
N ASN A 103 -0.81 1.36 -15.88
CA ASN A 103 -0.08 2.39 -16.63
C ASN A 103 -0.89 3.06 -17.74
N SER A 104 -1.95 2.41 -18.21
CA SER A 104 -2.86 2.97 -19.20
C SER A 104 -3.87 3.98 -18.64
N ASN A 105 -3.90 4.19 -17.32
CA ASN A 105 -4.85 5.08 -16.63
C ASN A 105 -4.12 6.02 -15.65
N PRO A 106 -3.52 7.12 -16.13
CA PRO A 106 -2.80 8.06 -15.26
C PRO A 106 -3.71 8.82 -14.28
N SER A 107 -5.02 8.83 -14.52
CA SER A 107 -6.00 9.45 -13.62
C SER A 107 -6.46 8.52 -12.49
N LEU A 108 -5.97 7.29 -12.43
CA LEU A 108 -6.34 6.31 -11.43
C LEU A 108 -5.90 6.77 -10.04
N ARG A 109 -6.76 6.61 -9.05
CA ARG A 109 -6.57 7.03 -7.66
C ARG A 109 -6.86 5.92 -6.65
N SER A 110 -7.54 4.85 -7.04
CA SER A 110 -7.86 3.72 -6.17
C SER A 110 -7.97 2.41 -6.95
N ILE A 111 -7.40 1.34 -6.39
CA ILE A 111 -7.63 -0.04 -6.80
C ILE A 111 -7.99 -0.82 -5.54
N ARG A 112 -9.26 -1.21 -5.41
CA ARG A 112 -9.75 -2.02 -4.30
C ARG A 112 -10.06 -3.44 -4.75
N ILE A 113 -9.45 -4.43 -4.11
CA ILE A 113 -9.68 -5.85 -4.36
C ILE A 113 -10.19 -6.48 -3.07
N GLY A 114 -11.43 -6.95 -3.07
CA GLY A 114 -12.11 -7.46 -1.88
C GLY A 114 -12.06 -6.50 -0.69
N GLY A 115 -12.23 -5.20 -0.96
CA GLY A 115 -12.17 -4.13 0.04
C GLY A 115 -10.76 -3.61 0.36
N ILE A 116 -9.70 -4.33 -0.02
CA ILE A 116 -8.32 -3.94 0.26
C ILE A 116 -7.82 -2.97 -0.81
N GLU A 117 -7.44 -1.77 -0.40
CA GLU A 117 -6.73 -0.82 -1.26
C GLU A 117 -5.31 -1.34 -1.55
N CYS A 118 -4.95 -1.37 -2.83
CA CYS A 118 -3.75 -2.02 -3.30
C CYS A 118 -3.10 -1.29 -4.48
N MET A 119 -3.56 -0.07 -4.78
CA MET A 119 -2.95 0.77 -5.78
C MET A 119 -1.47 1.03 -5.46
N TYR A 120 -0.62 0.92 -6.48
CA TYR A 120 0.71 1.47 -6.44
C TYR A 120 0.63 2.98 -6.36
N ILE A 121 1.03 3.52 -5.22
CA ILE A 121 1.21 4.95 -5.04
C ILE A 121 2.72 5.19 -5.01
N PRO A 122 3.28 5.98 -5.94
CA PRO A 122 4.70 6.34 -5.90
C PRO A 122 5.08 6.97 -4.56
N ASN A 123 6.34 6.83 -4.16
CA ASN A 123 6.86 7.42 -2.91
C ASN A 123 6.84 8.96 -2.90
N THR A 124 6.54 9.60 -4.02
CA THR A 124 6.38 11.05 -4.14
C THR A 124 4.95 11.54 -3.86
N SER A 125 4.01 10.65 -3.56
CA SER A 125 2.63 11.07 -3.32
C SER A 125 2.50 11.85 -2.01
N PRO A 126 1.91 13.06 -2.04
CA PRO A 126 1.71 13.89 -0.85
C PRO A 126 0.76 13.26 0.17
N ASN A 127 -0.04 12.27 -0.24
CA ASN A 127 -1.06 11.66 0.60
C ASN A 127 -0.51 10.52 1.48
N LYS A 128 0.72 10.05 1.28
CA LYS A 128 1.28 8.96 2.11
C LYS A 128 1.60 9.48 3.51
N LEU A 129 1.21 8.71 4.52
CA LEU A 129 1.62 9.00 5.90
C LEU A 129 3.14 8.85 5.98
N LYS A 130 3.85 9.89 6.42
CA LYS A 130 5.29 9.83 6.61
C LYS A 130 5.56 9.46 8.05
N LEU A 131 5.99 8.23 8.29
CA LEU A 131 6.44 7.77 9.58
C LEU A 131 7.91 8.11 9.75
N LEU A 132 8.26 8.58 10.94
CA LEU A 132 9.65 8.71 11.36
C LEU A 132 9.95 7.65 12.40
N CYS A 133 10.86 6.73 12.09
CA CYS A 133 11.30 5.69 13.00
C CYS A 133 12.73 5.91 13.43
N LEU A 134 12.98 5.77 14.72
CA LEU A 134 14.27 5.98 15.34
C LEU A 134 14.78 4.63 15.84
N SER A 135 16.05 4.32 15.61
CA SER A 135 16.71 3.25 16.37
C SER A 135 16.60 3.53 17.87
N LEU A 136 16.73 2.50 18.72
CA LEU A 136 16.65 2.71 20.17
C LEU A 136 17.71 3.70 20.68
N GLU A 137 18.89 3.73 20.07
CA GLU A 137 19.94 4.73 20.35
C GLU A 137 19.53 6.14 19.93
N ALA A 138 18.99 6.29 18.71
CA ALA A 138 18.51 7.59 18.23
C ALA A 138 17.36 8.10 19.10
N TRP A 139 16.46 7.21 19.52
CA TRP A 139 15.36 7.54 20.42
C TRP A 139 15.86 8.01 21.78
N ASP A 140 16.84 7.33 22.37
CA ASP A 140 17.45 7.74 23.63
C ASP A 140 18.02 9.17 23.53
N LEU A 141 18.82 9.45 22.49
CA LEU A 141 19.35 10.80 22.24
C LEU A 141 18.26 11.84 21.98
N CYS A 142 17.18 11.46 21.29
CA CYS A 142 16.03 12.31 21.03
C CYS A 142 15.37 12.74 22.36
N THR A 143 15.11 11.78 23.26
CA THR A 143 14.51 12.05 24.58
C THR A 143 15.43 12.86 25.53
N GLN A 144 16.73 12.92 25.21
CA GLN A 144 17.70 13.77 25.89
C GLN A 144 17.85 15.16 25.26
N GLY A 145 17.20 15.43 24.12
CA GLY A 145 17.36 16.66 23.34
C GLY A 145 18.74 16.81 22.70
N LYS A 146 19.43 15.70 22.42
CA LYS A 146 20.79 15.69 21.85
C LYS A 146 20.86 15.23 20.41
N LEU A 147 19.83 14.53 19.93
CA LEU A 147 19.83 13.95 18.57
C LEU A 147 20.02 15.02 17.49
N GLY A 148 19.45 16.20 17.64
CA GLY A 148 19.60 17.30 16.68
C GLY A 148 21.05 17.72 16.41
N GLY A 149 21.94 17.63 17.40
CA GLY A 149 23.37 17.95 17.22
C GLY A 149 24.19 16.80 16.63
N GLU A 150 23.67 15.58 16.69
CA GLU A 150 24.32 14.34 16.22
C GLU A 150 23.89 13.94 14.80
N LEU A 151 22.76 14.49 14.34
CA LEU A 151 22.30 14.30 12.98
C LEU A 151 23.28 14.98 12.03
N SER A 152 23.83 14.22 11.10
CA SER A 152 24.52 14.81 9.96
C SER A 152 23.57 15.78 9.25
N LEU A 153 24.11 16.86 8.66
CA LEU A 153 23.37 17.89 7.88
C LEU A 153 22.67 17.33 6.62
N ALA A 154 22.36 16.04 6.60
CA ALA A 154 21.54 15.39 5.59
C ALA A 154 20.18 16.09 5.49
N ASP A 155 19.60 15.97 4.30
CA ASP A 155 18.34 16.58 3.94
C ASP A 155 17.18 16.01 4.78
N LEU A 156 16.76 16.76 5.80
CA LEU A 156 15.61 16.44 6.66
C LEU A 156 14.28 16.93 6.08
N THR A 157 14.26 17.48 4.85
CA THR A 157 13.02 17.87 4.16
C THR A 157 11.92 16.79 4.09
N PRO A 158 12.21 15.47 4.14
CA PRO A 158 11.14 14.48 4.14
C PRO A 158 10.30 14.47 5.42
N VAL A 159 10.85 14.92 6.55
CA VAL A 159 10.22 14.87 7.88
C VAL A 159 9.21 16.00 8.05
N SER A 160 8.07 15.76 8.73
CA SER A 160 7.10 16.83 9.00
C SER A 160 7.69 17.89 9.94
N THR A 161 7.15 19.11 9.92
CA THR A 161 7.61 20.18 10.82
C THR A 161 7.45 19.80 12.29
N GLU A 162 6.38 19.10 12.65
CA GLU A 162 6.11 18.62 14.01
C GLU A 162 7.09 17.50 14.43
N GLN A 163 7.34 16.54 13.54
CA GLN A 163 8.32 15.49 13.77
C GLN A 163 9.73 16.08 13.91
N PHE A 164 10.08 17.05 13.06
CA PHE A 164 11.35 17.77 13.13
C PHE A 164 11.47 18.57 14.43
N ALA A 165 10.43 19.29 14.83
CA ALA A 165 10.39 20.00 16.10
C ALA A 165 10.61 19.06 17.28
N ALA A 166 10.07 17.83 17.25
CA ALA A 166 10.33 16.84 18.30
C ALA A 166 11.77 16.31 18.32
N ILE A 167 12.44 16.22 17.17
CA ILE A 167 13.87 15.83 17.11
C ILE A 167 14.75 16.91 17.74
N ILE A 168 14.41 18.18 17.53
CA ILE A 168 15.25 19.32 17.92
C ILE A 168 14.89 19.85 19.33
N SER A 169 13.63 19.81 19.73
CA SER A 169 13.16 20.38 21.00
C SER A 169 13.09 19.35 22.12
N ARG A 170 13.56 19.74 23.30
CA ARG A 170 13.51 18.92 24.52
C ARG A 170 12.10 18.90 25.15
N GLU A 171 11.34 19.98 24.96
CA GLU A 171 10.05 20.23 25.62
C GLU A 171 8.95 19.24 25.19
N ALA A 172 8.99 18.74 23.95
CA ALA A 172 7.97 17.85 23.43
C ALA A 172 7.97 16.43 24.03
N ILE A 173 9.01 16.06 24.79
CA ILE A 173 9.29 14.66 25.16
C ILE A 173 9.47 14.49 26.69
N GLU A 174 9.24 15.53 27.51
CA GLU A 174 9.50 15.45 28.95
C GLU A 174 8.61 14.43 29.69
N ASP A 175 7.35 14.25 29.25
CA ASP A 175 6.44 13.23 29.80
C ASP A 175 6.57 11.85 29.10
N ALA A 176 7.44 11.76 28.09
CA ALA A 176 7.60 10.57 27.26
C ALA A 176 8.51 9.50 27.88
N ARG A 177 9.22 9.82 28.97
CA ARG A 177 10.19 8.93 29.60
C ARG A 177 9.57 7.69 30.24
N ALA A 178 8.28 7.73 30.58
CA ALA A 178 7.63 6.60 31.23
C ALA A 178 7.46 5.40 30.27
N ARG A 179 7.16 5.63 28.98
CA ARG A 179 6.86 4.57 28.00
C ARG A 179 7.26 4.92 26.58
N SER A 180 7.98 4.02 25.92
CA SER A 180 8.45 4.22 24.54
C SER A 180 7.41 3.82 23.49
N CYS A 181 6.51 2.88 23.82
CA CYS A 181 5.43 2.45 22.93
C CYS A 181 4.08 2.53 23.67
N VAL A 182 3.11 3.24 23.08
CA VAL A 182 1.76 3.38 23.66
C VAL A 182 0.89 2.12 23.54
N VAL A 183 1.30 1.16 22.71
CA VAL A 183 0.52 -0.07 22.45
C VAL A 183 0.92 -1.19 23.40
N CYS A 184 2.20 -1.57 23.43
CA CYS A 184 2.68 -2.64 24.32
C CYS A 184 3.08 -2.13 25.70
N MET A 185 3.11 -0.81 25.91
CA MET A 185 3.51 -0.15 27.15
C MET A 185 4.95 -0.44 27.60
N CYS A 186 5.78 -1.03 26.74
CA CYS A 186 7.18 -1.30 27.02
C CYS A 186 7.98 0.00 27.22
N SER A 187 8.89 -0.03 28.19
CA SER A 187 9.93 0.97 28.38
C SER A 187 11.03 0.83 27.32
N LEU A 188 11.98 1.77 27.28
CA LEU A 188 13.13 1.66 26.39
C LEU A 188 14.01 0.45 26.76
N GLU A 189 14.16 0.18 28.06
CA GLU A 189 14.91 -0.96 28.60
C GLU A 189 14.32 -2.29 28.12
N ASP A 190 12.99 -2.43 28.21
CA ASP A 190 12.29 -3.64 27.76
C ASP A 190 12.52 -3.91 26.28
N LEU A 191 12.50 -2.85 25.45
CA LEU A 191 12.69 -2.98 24.01
C LEU A 191 14.14 -3.31 23.65
N LYS A 192 15.13 -2.80 24.39
CA LYS A 192 16.55 -3.18 24.21
C LYS A 192 16.78 -4.69 24.44
N ASN A 193 15.96 -5.32 25.27
CA ASN A 193 16.04 -6.76 25.57
C ASN A 193 15.32 -7.64 24.54
N THR A 194 14.74 -7.07 23.48
CA THR A 194 14.09 -7.84 22.41
C THR A 194 15.01 -8.06 21.21
N SER A 195 14.86 -9.20 20.53
CA SER A 195 15.65 -9.56 19.36
C SER A 195 14.75 -9.97 18.19
N PRO A 196 14.83 -9.30 17.03
CA PRO A 196 15.65 -8.11 16.77
C PRO A 196 15.16 -6.90 17.58
N ALA A 197 16.08 -5.98 17.89
CA ALA A 197 15.74 -4.74 18.59
C ALA A 197 14.80 -3.89 17.70
N PRO A 198 13.60 -3.53 18.18
CA PRO A 198 12.64 -2.76 17.42
C PRO A 198 13.07 -1.31 17.35
N GLU A 199 12.41 -0.57 16.46
CA GLU A 199 12.54 0.88 16.36
C GLU A 199 11.37 1.55 17.08
N ILE A 200 11.50 2.84 17.41
CA ILE A 200 10.38 3.67 17.86
C ILE A 200 9.90 4.53 16.70
N CYS A 201 8.67 4.32 16.28
CA CYS A 201 8.03 5.03 15.18
C CYS A 201 7.05 6.08 15.68
N MET A 202 7.27 7.33 15.29
CA MET A 202 6.32 8.42 15.40
C MET A 202 5.34 8.33 14.22
N LEU A 203 4.04 8.40 14.53
CA LEU A 203 2.97 8.38 13.54
C LEU A 203 2.80 9.78 12.92
N ASP A 204 1.74 10.47 13.29
CA ASP A 204 1.37 11.83 12.88
C ASP A 204 1.79 12.90 13.91
N HIS A 205 1.96 12.51 15.17
CA HIS A 205 2.36 13.39 16.27
C HIS A 205 3.48 12.76 17.11
N PRO A 206 4.38 13.53 17.73
CA PRO A 206 5.47 13.00 18.59
C PRO A 206 4.99 12.15 19.78
N GLU A 207 3.80 12.43 20.28
CA GLU A 207 3.16 11.65 21.35
C GLU A 207 2.54 10.34 20.84
N HIS A 208 2.26 10.26 19.53
CA HIS A 208 1.68 9.08 18.89
C HIS A 208 2.80 8.13 18.46
N ARG A 209 3.44 7.50 19.44
CA ARG A 209 4.61 6.63 19.24
C ARG A 209 4.31 5.16 19.46
N VAL A 210 4.81 4.31 18.57
CA VAL A 210 4.68 2.85 18.64
C VAL A 210 6.02 2.20 18.33
N CYS A 211 6.32 1.04 18.93
CA CYS A 211 7.47 0.27 18.47
C CYS A 211 7.18 -0.38 17.11
N SER A 212 8.21 -0.63 16.29
CA SER A 212 8.04 -1.22 14.95
C SER A 212 7.27 -2.54 14.97
N SER A 213 7.50 -3.39 15.98
CA SER A 213 6.74 -4.63 16.15
C SER A 213 5.24 -4.41 16.38
N CYS A 214 4.87 -3.37 17.15
CA CYS A 214 3.46 -2.99 17.33
C CYS A 214 2.89 -2.30 16.10
N LEU A 215 3.69 -1.52 15.38
CA LEU A 215 3.30 -0.94 14.10
C LEU A 215 2.94 -2.06 13.11
N ASP A 216 3.81 -3.05 12.92
CA ASP A 216 3.56 -4.19 12.03
C ASP A 216 2.28 -4.94 12.41
N ARG A 217 2.05 -5.12 13.72
CA ARG A 217 0.79 -5.69 14.24
C ARG A 217 -0.42 -4.82 13.90
N LEU A 218 -0.36 -3.51 14.13
CA LEU A 218 -1.46 -2.58 13.80
C LEU A 218 -1.82 -2.62 12.31
N PHE A 219 -0.82 -2.70 11.44
CA PHE A 219 -1.06 -2.75 10.00
C PHE A 219 -1.43 -4.17 9.51
N SER A 220 -1.08 -5.22 10.24
CA SER A 220 -1.52 -6.58 9.92
C SER A 220 -2.95 -6.90 10.37
N THR A 221 -3.46 -6.19 11.40
CA THR A 221 -4.85 -6.32 11.89
C THR A 221 -5.85 -5.42 11.18
N ILE A 222 -5.43 -4.67 10.15
CA ILE A 222 -6.33 -3.84 9.34
C ILE A 222 -7.52 -4.68 8.89
N ASP A 223 -8.69 -4.25 9.36
CA ASP A 223 -9.96 -4.77 8.86
C ASP A 223 -10.02 -4.44 7.37
N THR A 224 -10.02 -5.52 6.57
CA THR A 224 -10.02 -5.48 5.11
C THR A 224 -11.23 -4.77 4.55
N THR A 225 -12.30 -4.58 5.32
CA THR A 225 -13.49 -3.84 4.87
C THR A 225 -13.33 -2.33 4.96
N SER A 226 -12.60 -1.82 5.96
CA SER A 226 -12.39 -0.37 6.10
C SER A 226 -11.12 0.09 5.41
N GLY A 227 -10.06 -0.73 5.42
CA GLY A 227 -8.73 -0.32 4.94
C GLY A 227 -8.16 0.85 5.76
N ARG A 228 -8.67 1.09 6.97
CA ARG A 228 -8.26 2.21 7.83
C ARG A 228 -7.60 1.66 9.09
N VAL A 229 -6.42 2.17 9.41
CA VAL A 229 -5.81 2.01 10.74
C VAL A 229 -6.25 3.20 11.56
N ARG A 230 -6.63 3.02 12.82
CA ARG A 230 -6.85 4.14 13.74
C ARG A 230 -5.62 4.30 14.63
N CYS A 231 -5.21 5.55 14.84
CA CYS A 231 -4.15 5.86 15.79
C CYS A 231 -4.55 5.35 17.19
N PRO A 232 -3.68 4.57 17.87
CA PRO A 232 -3.99 4.03 19.19
C PRO A 232 -4.16 5.11 20.27
N VAL A 233 -3.70 6.34 20.01
CA VAL A 233 -3.79 7.46 20.95
C VAL A 233 -5.02 8.32 20.66
N CYS A 234 -5.06 9.00 19.52
CA CYS A 234 -6.12 9.98 19.20
C CYS A 234 -7.32 9.38 18.44
N ARG A 235 -7.25 8.11 18.02
CA ARG A 235 -8.26 7.39 17.21
C ARG A 235 -8.52 7.96 15.81
N ASN A 236 -7.80 9.00 15.40
CA ASN A 236 -7.84 9.52 14.03
C ASN A 236 -7.41 8.43 13.04
N GLU A 237 -7.94 8.52 11.83
CA GLU A 237 -7.64 7.58 10.77
C GLU A 237 -6.25 7.84 10.21
N LEU A 238 -5.42 6.81 10.23
CA LEU A 238 -4.10 6.79 9.60
C LEU A 238 -4.25 6.26 8.19
N ASN A 239 -3.51 6.86 7.26
CA ASN A 239 -3.41 6.29 5.92
C ASN A 239 -2.70 4.93 6.00
N HIS A 240 -3.32 3.90 5.43
CA HIS A 240 -2.74 2.55 5.38
C HIS A 240 -1.47 2.50 4.53
N THR A 241 -1.32 3.44 3.58
CA THR A 241 -0.05 3.64 2.86
C THR A 241 0.82 4.63 3.60
N PHE A 242 2.00 4.16 4.00
CA PHE A 242 2.98 5.00 4.67
C PHE A 242 4.38 4.83 4.06
N ILE A 243 5.18 5.86 4.25
CA ILE A 243 6.62 5.87 3.98
C ILE A 243 7.31 5.91 5.33
N LYS A 244 8.23 4.98 5.56
CA LYS A 244 9.03 4.93 6.77
C LYS A 244 10.39 5.57 6.51
N HIS A 245 10.64 6.71 7.14
CA HIS A 245 11.97 7.29 7.24
C HIS A 245 12.61 6.78 8.52
N LYS A 246 13.89 6.47 8.48
CA LYS A 246 14.61 5.88 9.58
C LYS A 246 15.81 6.73 9.96
N ILE A 247 15.93 7.05 11.25
CA ILE A 247 17.15 7.62 11.84
C ILE A 247 17.91 6.50 12.54
N GLN A 248 19.12 6.23 12.05
CA GLN A 248 20.03 5.22 12.60
C GLN A 248 21.49 5.61 12.36
N ARG A 249 22.42 4.92 13.01
CA ARG A 249 23.84 5.07 12.70
C ARG A 249 24.17 4.44 11.34
N ASN A 250 24.98 5.14 10.56
CA ASN A 250 25.56 4.61 9.34
C ASN A 250 26.87 3.85 9.61
N ALA A 251 27.53 3.40 8.55
CA ALA A 251 28.78 2.64 8.65
C ALA A 251 29.94 3.44 9.29
N GLN A 252 29.86 4.77 9.29
CA GLN A 252 30.82 5.68 9.91
C GLN A 252 30.43 6.04 11.35
N GLY A 253 29.33 5.47 11.86
CA GLY A 253 28.82 5.73 13.20
C GLY A 253 28.04 7.04 13.34
N ALA A 254 27.87 7.84 12.28
CA ALA A 254 27.08 9.07 12.32
C ALA A 254 25.58 8.76 12.17
N PHE A 255 24.71 9.57 12.79
CA PHE A 255 23.27 9.43 12.56
C PHE A 255 22.87 10.03 11.21
N GLU A 256 22.10 9.26 10.44
CA GLU A 256 21.56 9.68 9.16
C GLU A 256 20.07 9.35 9.07
N LEU A 257 19.35 10.20 8.33
CA LEU A 257 18.00 9.91 7.88
C LEU A 257 18.09 9.11 6.57
N SER A 258 17.55 7.90 6.57
CA SER A 258 17.43 7.07 5.38
C SER A 258 15.98 6.70 5.12
N LEU A 259 15.66 6.41 3.87
CA LEU A 259 14.38 5.80 3.53
C LEU A 259 14.47 4.31 3.85
N ASP A 260 13.54 3.80 4.65
CA ASP A 260 13.50 2.36 4.94
C ASP A 260 13.02 1.60 3.69
N THR A 261 13.97 1.17 2.87
CA THR A 261 13.72 0.29 1.72
C THR A 261 13.42 -1.14 2.15
N SER A 262 13.79 -1.53 3.37
CA SER A 262 13.53 -2.85 3.98
C SER A 262 12.12 -3.01 4.52
N SER A 263 11.37 -1.90 4.67
CA SER A 263 9.90 -1.92 4.68
C SER A 263 9.30 -2.49 3.39
N GLY A 264 10.16 -2.88 2.44
CA GLY A 264 9.87 -3.67 1.26
C GLY A 264 8.88 -2.92 0.42
N SER A 265 9.36 -2.14 -0.56
CA SER A 265 8.47 -1.73 -1.65
C SER A 265 7.80 -3.00 -2.15
N LEU A 266 6.50 -3.14 -1.86
CA LEU A 266 5.77 -4.34 -2.24
C LEU A 266 5.99 -4.51 -3.75
N PRO A 267 6.29 -5.72 -4.24
CA PRO A 267 6.47 -5.94 -5.66
C PRO A 267 5.33 -5.27 -6.44
N ILE A 268 5.70 -4.45 -7.42
CA ILE A 268 4.73 -3.72 -8.24
C ILE A 268 4.37 -4.62 -9.41
N LEU A 269 3.08 -4.94 -9.52
CA LEU A 269 2.51 -5.64 -10.66
C LEU A 269 1.87 -4.60 -11.58
N SER A 270 2.52 -4.34 -12.71
CA SER A 270 2.08 -3.35 -13.69
C SER A 270 1.24 -3.96 -14.81
N PHE A 271 0.18 -3.25 -15.21
CA PHE A 271 -0.78 -3.64 -16.25
C PHE A 271 -1.05 -2.49 -17.23
N PRO A 272 -1.32 -2.77 -18.52
CA PRO A 272 -1.09 -4.06 -19.15
C PRO A 272 0.39 -4.43 -19.09
N LYS A 273 0.71 -5.72 -19.05
CA LYS A 273 2.12 -6.15 -19.08
C LYS A 273 2.72 -5.65 -20.38
N LYS A 274 3.89 -5.01 -20.31
CA LYS A 274 4.66 -4.68 -21.51
C LYS A 274 4.91 -6.00 -22.23
N SER A 275 4.29 -6.18 -23.39
CA SER A 275 4.66 -7.25 -24.30
C SER A 275 6.14 -7.06 -24.56
N LEU A 276 6.99 -8.00 -24.11
CA LEU A 276 8.34 -8.14 -24.62
C LEU A 276 8.18 -8.13 -26.13
N ASN A 277 8.57 -7.03 -26.77
CA ASN A 277 8.44 -6.85 -28.20
C ASN A 277 9.08 -8.09 -28.81
N LYS A 278 8.26 -8.99 -29.37
CA LYS A 278 8.77 -10.00 -30.27
C LYS A 278 9.34 -9.19 -31.41
N THR A 279 10.67 -9.12 -31.47
CA THR A 279 11.39 -8.60 -32.62
C THR A 279 10.71 -9.21 -33.85
N PRO A 280 10.25 -8.41 -34.81
CA PRO A 280 9.60 -8.96 -35.99
C PRO A 280 10.61 -9.87 -36.66
N THR A 281 10.38 -11.18 -36.60
CA THR A 281 11.08 -12.13 -37.44
C THR A 281 10.75 -11.70 -38.85
N GLN A 282 11.76 -11.21 -39.58
CA GLN A 282 11.57 -10.91 -41.00
C GLN A 282 11.06 -12.19 -41.67
N PRO A 283 10.08 -12.10 -42.57
CA PRO A 283 9.74 -13.24 -43.40
C PRO A 283 10.98 -13.60 -44.22
N GLU A 284 11.46 -14.84 -44.06
CA GLU A 284 12.38 -15.44 -45.02
C GLU A 284 11.63 -15.53 -46.36
N GLU A 285 12.20 -14.89 -47.37
CA GLU A 285 11.80 -15.01 -48.79
C GLU A 285 12.11 -16.41 -49.33
#